data_AF-A0A8S3GD98-F1
#
_entry.id   AF-A0A8S3GD98-F1
#
_cell.length_a   1.000
_cell.length_b   1.000
_cell.length_c   1.000
_cell.angle_alpha   90.00
_cell.angle_beta   90.00
_cell.angle_gamma   90.00
#
_symmetry.space_group_name_H-M   'P 1'
#
loop_
_entity.id
_entity.type
_entity.pdbx_description
1 polymer ?
#
loop_
_entity_poly.entity_id
_entity_poly.type
_entity_poly.pdbx_seq_one_letter_code
_entity_poly.pdbx_strand_id
1 'polypeptide(L)'
;MSEVTRDSTAKIVYLHALSGSLPMEHNIELCSSNDIDLIIIIISSSSHFLERQSIRETWGSMPNLMNIRSQCLFVVGYQDGNSMFEELLNEAKRKHDLLYLTVDDDSV
;
A
#
# COMPACT_ATOMS: atom_id res chain seq x y z
N MET A 1 -32.65 -18.12 -2.45
CA MET A 1 -31.53 -18.98 -2.87
C MET A 1 -30.80 -18.29 -4.01
N SER A 2 -30.03 -17.24 -3.69
CA SER A 2 -29.40 -16.37 -4.72
C SER A 2 -28.30 -15.46 -4.13
N GLU A 3 -27.45 -16.00 -3.26
CA GLU A 3 -26.41 -15.21 -2.57
C GLU A 3 -25.00 -15.83 -2.67
N VAL A 4 -24.89 -17.04 -3.25
CA VAL A 4 -23.66 -17.86 -3.22
C VAL A 4 -22.71 -17.59 -4.41
N THR A 5 -23.15 -16.87 -5.44
CA THR A 5 -22.38 -16.72 -6.70
C THR A 5 -21.48 -15.47 -6.77
N ARG A 6 -21.73 -14.41 -6.00
CA ARG A 6 -20.88 -13.20 -6.01
C ARG A 6 -19.56 -13.37 -5.25
N ASP A 7 -19.59 -14.10 -4.14
CA ASP A 7 -18.44 -14.38 -3.25
C ASP A 7 -17.34 -15.21 -3.95
N SER A 8 -17.74 -16.09 -4.88
CA SER A 8 -16.83 -17.00 -5.58
C SER A 8 -15.88 -16.27 -6.53
N THR A 9 -16.32 -15.18 -7.18
CA THR A 9 -15.52 -14.45 -8.16
C THR A 9 -14.51 -13.53 -7.48
N ALA A 10 -14.91 -12.82 -6.42
CA ALA A 10 -14.01 -12.01 -5.60
C ALA A 10 -12.90 -12.89 -4.98
N LYS A 11 -13.25 -14.08 -4.48
CA LYS A 11 -12.29 -15.05 -3.95
C LYS A 11 -11.32 -15.60 -5.00
N ILE A 12 -11.76 -15.76 -6.25
CA ILE A 12 -10.89 -16.20 -7.37
C ILE A 12 -9.96 -15.05 -7.80
N VAL A 13 -10.47 -13.82 -7.88
CA VAL A 13 -9.64 -12.62 -8.14
C VAL A 13 -8.61 -12.43 -7.01
N TYR A 14 -9.01 -12.65 -5.76
CA TYR A 14 -8.17 -12.68 -4.56
C TYR A 14 -7.06 -13.75 -4.62
N LEU A 15 -7.41 -15.00 -4.97
CA LEU A 15 -6.42 -16.07 -5.10
C LEU A 15 -5.51 -15.84 -6.31
N HIS A 16 -6.03 -15.27 -7.39
CA HIS A 16 -5.25 -14.90 -8.57
C HIS A 16 -4.29 -13.75 -8.27
N ALA A 17 -4.73 -12.74 -7.51
CA ALA A 17 -3.87 -11.68 -6.97
C ALA A 17 -2.79 -12.29 -6.07
N LEU A 18 -3.09 -13.19 -5.13
CA LEU A 18 -2.05 -13.83 -4.31
C LEU A 18 -1.11 -14.75 -5.11
N SER A 19 -1.57 -15.36 -6.19
CA SER A 19 -0.76 -16.26 -7.03
C SER A 19 0.05 -15.55 -8.12
N GLY A 20 -0.38 -14.34 -8.53
CA GLY A 20 0.19 -13.57 -9.63
C GLY A 20 0.81 -12.23 -9.23
N SER A 21 0.35 -11.65 -8.12
CA SER A 21 1.06 -10.60 -7.39
C SER A 21 1.87 -11.27 -6.29
N LEU A 22 3.20 -11.26 -6.45
CA LEU A 22 4.06 -11.20 -5.28
C LEU A 22 3.44 -10.12 -4.36
N PRO A 23 3.11 -10.41 -3.10
CA PRO A 23 2.55 -9.40 -2.19
C PRO A 23 3.44 -8.16 -2.32
N MET A 24 2.84 -7.11 -2.86
CA MET A 24 3.47 -6.09 -3.71
C MET A 24 4.88 -5.76 -3.26
N GLU A 25 5.88 -6.07 -4.10
CA GLU A 25 7.28 -5.59 -4.04
C GLU A 25 7.62 -4.98 -2.68
N HIS A 26 7.65 -5.83 -1.64
CA HIS A 26 8.00 -5.35 -0.32
C HIS A 26 9.38 -4.73 -0.48
N ASN A 27 9.50 -3.44 -0.22
CA ASN A 27 10.80 -2.81 -0.06
C ASN A 27 11.35 -3.34 1.26
N ILE A 28 11.86 -4.59 1.25
CA ILE A 28 12.48 -5.27 2.40
C ILE A 28 13.66 -4.44 2.89
N GLU A 29 14.20 -3.57 2.04
CA GLU A 29 15.27 -2.64 2.37
C GLU A 29 14.80 -1.42 3.19
N LEU A 30 13.49 -1.12 3.26
CA LEU A 30 12.92 -0.01 4.05
C LEU A 30 13.41 -0.01 5.50
N CYS A 31 13.72 -1.16 6.08
CA CYS A 31 14.20 -1.28 7.46
C CYS A 31 15.56 -1.99 7.54
N SER A 32 16.19 -2.28 6.40
CA SER A 32 17.45 -3.04 6.36
C SER A 32 18.69 -2.15 6.51
N SER A 33 18.54 -0.83 6.36
CA SER A 33 19.61 0.09 6.72
C SER A 33 19.63 0.26 8.24
N ASN A 34 20.82 0.24 8.86
CA ASN A 34 21.02 0.66 10.26
C ASN A 34 20.80 2.18 10.44
N ASP A 35 20.07 2.81 9.50
CA ASP A 35 20.05 4.24 9.28
C ASP A 35 18.69 4.89 9.52
N ILE A 36 17.76 4.19 10.15
CA ILE A 36 16.41 4.70 10.41
C ILE A 36 16.16 4.71 11.91
N ASP A 37 15.82 5.89 12.42
CA ASP A 37 15.52 6.13 13.82
C ASP A 37 14.00 6.20 14.08
N LEU A 38 13.21 6.51 13.03
CA LEU A 38 11.75 6.64 13.09
C LEU A 38 11.08 6.11 11.82
N ILE A 39 10.05 5.29 11.98
CA ILE A 39 9.15 4.89 10.89
C ILE A 39 7.79 5.54 11.12
N ILE A 40 7.30 6.27 10.11
CA ILE A 40 5.97 6.87 10.11
C ILE A 40 5.07 6.02 9.22
N ILE A 41 4.14 5.31 9.84
CA ILE A 41 3.16 4.47 9.15
C ILE A 41 1.89 5.28 8.91
N ILE A 42 1.46 5.34 7.67
CA ILE A 42 0.31 6.16 7.24
C ILE A 42 -0.73 5.22 6.65
N ILE A 43 -1.85 5.06 7.34
CA ILE A 43 -3.00 4.33 6.81
C ILE A 43 -3.68 5.19 5.75
N SER A 44 -3.92 4.62 4.57
CA SER A 44 -4.45 5.33 3.40
C SER A 44 -5.34 4.40 2.58
N SER A 45 -6.51 4.87 2.16
CA SER A 45 -7.32 4.13 1.17
C SER A 45 -6.56 3.99 -0.14
N SER A 46 -6.77 2.89 -0.86
CA SER A 46 -6.19 2.65 -2.19
C SER A 46 -6.50 3.77 -3.18
N SER A 47 -7.62 4.47 -3.01
CA SER A 47 -8.03 5.64 -3.81
C SER A 47 -7.27 6.94 -3.54
N HIS A 48 -6.56 7.08 -2.42
CA HIS A 48 -5.95 8.33 -1.98
C HIS A 48 -4.56 8.63 -2.60
N PHE A 49 -4.44 8.52 -3.92
CA PHE A 49 -3.18 8.74 -4.64
C PHE A 49 -2.63 10.16 -4.46
N LEU A 50 -3.50 11.17 -4.53
CA LEU A 50 -3.12 12.58 -4.45
C LEU A 50 -2.68 12.97 -3.05
N GLU A 51 -3.33 12.42 -2.02
CA GLU A 51 -3.01 12.63 -0.62
C GLU A 51 -1.65 12.02 -0.29
N ARG A 52 -1.40 10.77 -0.72
CA ARG A 52 -0.09 10.14 -0.58
C ARG A 52 0.99 10.95 -1.28
N GLN A 53 0.73 11.40 -2.51
CA GLN A 53 1.68 12.25 -3.25
C GLN A 53 1.93 13.58 -2.55
N SER A 54 0.90 14.23 -2.00
CA SER A 54 1.03 15.48 -1.25
C SER A 54 1.88 15.29 0.02
N ILE A 55 1.71 14.17 0.73
CA ILE A 55 2.55 13.83 1.89
C ILE A 55 4.00 13.65 1.46
N ARG A 56 4.26 12.90 0.39
CA ARG A 56 5.61 12.73 -0.18
C ARG A 56 6.24 14.07 -0.57
N GLU A 57 5.48 14.99 -1.13
CA GLU A 57 5.98 16.31 -1.55
C GLU A 57 6.14 17.30 -0.39
N THR A 58 5.65 16.96 0.80
CA THR A 58 5.68 17.84 1.98
C THR A 58 6.46 17.21 3.13
N TRP A 59 5.82 16.95 4.27
CA TRP A 59 6.49 16.50 5.49
C TRP A 59 7.03 15.06 5.37
N GLY A 60 6.48 14.24 4.47
CA GLY A 60 6.87 12.84 4.31
C GLY A 60 8.21 12.63 3.60
N SER A 61 8.73 13.64 2.89
CA SER A 61 10.08 13.57 2.28
C SER A 61 11.17 14.22 3.11
N MET A 62 10.88 14.70 4.33
CA MET A 62 11.89 15.27 5.21
C MET A 62 12.73 14.12 5.80
N PRO A 63 13.94 13.85 5.28
CA PRO A 63 14.69 12.65 5.65
C PRO A 63 15.43 12.84 6.99
N ASN A 64 15.48 14.06 7.50
CA ASN A 64 16.19 14.44 8.71
C ASN A 64 15.36 15.49 9.46
N LEU A 65 14.37 15.00 10.22
CA LEU A 65 13.56 15.83 11.10
C LEU A 65 14.29 15.97 12.43
N MET A 66 14.95 17.10 12.68
CA MET A 66 15.69 17.36 13.93
C MET A 66 16.78 16.32 14.26
N ASN A 67 17.60 15.91 13.28
CA ASN A 67 18.61 14.84 13.40
C ASN A 67 18.03 13.43 13.63
N ILE A 68 16.73 13.23 13.43
CA ILE A 68 16.09 11.93 13.41
C ILE A 68 15.92 11.50 11.96
N ARG A 69 16.51 10.37 11.60
CA ARG A 69 16.37 9.79 10.26
C ARG A 69 15.04 9.07 10.17
N SER A 70 14.10 9.64 9.42
CA SER A 70 12.74 9.15 9.33
C SER A 70 12.40 8.60 7.95
N GLN A 71 11.59 7.55 7.93
CA GLN A 71 11.06 6.94 6.72
C GLN A 71 9.54 6.87 6.79
N CYS A 72 8.86 7.21 5.69
CA CYS A 72 7.41 7.04 5.56
C CYS A 72 7.07 5.73 4.85
N LEU A 73 6.01 5.08 5.32
CA LEU A 73 5.42 3.88 4.73
C LEU A 73 3.90 4.05 4.68
N PHE A 74 3.31 3.92 3.50
CA PHE A 74 1.87 3.90 3.31
C PHE A 74 1.34 2.49 3.43
N VAL A 75 0.29 2.29 4.21
CA VAL A 75 -0.43 1.03 4.33
C VAL A 75 -1.79 1.20 3.69
N VAL A 76 -2.07 0.33 2.72
CA VAL A 76 -3.26 0.39 1.88
C VAL A 76 -3.93 -0.97 1.87
N GLY A 77 -5.24 -1.01 2.05
CA GLY A 77 -6.05 -2.22 1.97
C GLY A 77 -6.49 -2.54 0.54
N TYR A 78 -7.28 -3.60 0.44
CA TYR A 78 -7.92 -4.07 -0.77
C TYR A 78 -9.19 -3.25 -1.04
N GLN A 79 -9.39 -2.82 -2.27
CA GLN A 79 -10.67 -2.26 -2.74
C GLN A 79 -11.14 -3.07 -3.95
N ASP A 80 -12.41 -3.45 -3.95
CA ASP A 80 -12.99 -4.29 -5.01
C ASP A 80 -13.13 -3.48 -6.31
N GLY A 81 -12.40 -3.89 -7.36
CA GLY A 81 -12.40 -3.22 -8.66
C GLY A 81 -11.05 -3.26 -9.39
N ASN A 82 -11.05 -3.78 -10.62
CA ASN A 82 -9.82 -4.00 -11.41
C ASN A 82 -9.05 -2.73 -11.81
N SER A 83 -9.72 -1.58 -11.99
CA SER A 83 -9.06 -0.39 -12.54
C SER A 83 -8.09 0.28 -11.57
N MET A 84 -8.41 0.26 -10.27
CA MET A 84 -7.58 0.93 -9.26
C MET A 84 -6.36 0.11 -8.86
N PHE A 85 -6.45 -1.22 -8.96
CA PHE A 85 -5.35 -2.12 -8.62
C PHE A 85 -4.12 -1.87 -9.50
N GLU A 86 -4.30 -1.71 -10.81
CA GLU A 86 -3.19 -1.44 -11.73
C GLU A 86 -2.51 -0.10 -11.46
N GLU A 87 -3.26 0.94 -11.10
CA GLU A 87 -2.71 2.24 -10.72
C GLU A 87 -1.91 2.16 -9.42
N LEU A 88 -2.41 1.41 -8.44
CA LEU A 88 -1.74 1.14 -7.17
C LEU A 88 -0.45 0.34 -7.37
N LEU A 89 -0.47 -0.69 -8.23
CA LEU A 89 0.72 -1.43 -8.63
C LEU A 89 1.77 -0.51 -9.27
N ASN A 90 1.35 0.39 -10.15
CA ASN A 90 2.25 1.35 -10.79
C ASN A 90 2.81 2.37 -9.80
N GLU A 91 2.04 2.79 -8.79
CA GLU A 91 2.53 3.62 -7.71
C GLU A 91 3.60 2.90 -6.88
N ALA A 92 3.30 1.69 -6.39
CA ALA A 92 4.23 0.94 -5.54
C ALA A 92 5.56 0.64 -6.24
N LYS A 93 5.52 0.27 -7.53
CA LYS A 93 6.72 0.08 -8.35
C LYS A 93 7.58 1.33 -8.52
N ARG A 94 6.99 2.53 -8.43
CA ARG A 94 7.70 3.81 -8.62
C ARG A 94 8.19 4.41 -7.32
N LYS A 95 7.46 4.18 -6.23
CA LYS A 95 7.67 4.88 -4.96
C LYS A 95 8.32 4.01 -3.89
N HIS A 96 8.16 2.69 -3.97
CA HIS A 96 8.76 1.71 -3.04
C HIS A 96 8.47 1.99 -1.55
N ASP A 97 7.33 2.62 -1.26
CA ASP A 97 6.91 3.07 0.08
C ASP A 97 5.49 2.61 0.43
N LEU A 98 5.01 1.55 -0.21
CA LEU A 98 3.63 1.08 -0.09
C LEU A 98 3.60 -0.38 0.38
N LEU A 99 2.90 -0.61 1.47
CA LEU A 99 2.54 -1.92 2.00
C LEU A 99 1.07 -2.18 1.72
N TYR A 100 0.81 -3.20 0.91
CA TYR A 100 -0.54 -3.60 0.56
C TYR A 100 -1.05 -4.73 1.46
N LEU A 101 -2.25 -4.56 2.00
CA LEU A 101 -2.93 -5.53 2.83
C LEU A 101 -4.13 -6.10 2.08
N THR A 102 -4.43 -7.36 2.37
CA THR A 102 -5.60 -8.07 1.83
C THR A 102 -6.89 -7.79 2.60
N VAL A 103 -6.85 -6.85 3.54
CA VAL A 103 -7.99 -6.40 4.34
C VAL A 103 -8.72 -5.31 3.55
N ASP A 104 -10.05 -5.35 3.55
CA ASP A 104 -10.88 -4.35 2.85
C ASP A 104 -10.62 -2.94 3.41
N ASP A 105 -10.39 -1.97 2.53
CA ASP A 105 -10.19 -0.56 2.89
C ASP A 105 -11.39 0.03 3.66
N ASP A 106 -12.61 -0.42 3.35
CA ASP A 106 -13.85 0.08 3.95
C ASP A 106 -14.22 -0.61 5.27
N SER A 107 -13.38 -1.54 5.75
CA SER A 107 -13.67 -2.31 6.97
C SER A 107 -13.19 -1.68 8.28
N VAL A 108 -12.81 -0.39 8.25
CA VAL A 108 -12.38 0.41 9.43
C VAL A 108 -13.48 1.37 9.89
#